data_AF-A0A2V9AYV8-F1
#
_entry.id   AF-A0A2V9AYV8-F1
#
_cell.length_a   1.000
_cell.length_b   1.000
_cell.length_c   1.000
_cell.angle_alpha   90.00
_cell.angle_beta   90.00
_cell.angle_gamma   90.00
#
_symmetry.space_group_name_H-M   'P 1'
#
loop_
_entity.id
_entity.type
_entity.pdbx_description
1 polymer ?
#
loop_
_entity_poly.entity_id
_entity_poly.type
_entity_poly.pdbx_seq_one_letter_code
_entity_poly.pdbx_strand_id
1 'polypeptide(L)'
;MDEAEPHRRWFFGILPDMNTENPVVEEYLLQNSLWWAEISGLDGYRVDTFPYVGRKFWAYWHAGLRRVYSNLTTIGEVFHRDPSVTSFFVGGVRRYDGIDSGLSTVFDFPMFLALRDVLLRSAPVGRIADVLRHDALYPRPDWLVPFFANHDVPRFASAEGSSSAKLKLAFGLTLTLRGIPEIYYGDEIGMPGGGDPDNRRDFHRRMARRHE
;
A
#
# COMPACT_ATOMS: atom_id res chain seq x y z
N MET A 1 -4.95 -26.60 28.85
CA MET A 1 -5.85 -25.57 28.27
C MET A 1 -4.98 -24.36 28.04
N ASP A 2 -4.41 -24.26 26.84
CA ASP A 2 -3.62 -23.09 26.44
C ASP A 2 -4.57 -21.97 26.05
N GLU A 3 -4.68 -20.96 26.91
CA GLU A 3 -5.18 -19.64 26.54
C GLU A 3 -4.09 -18.94 25.72
N ALA A 4 -3.95 -19.34 24.45
CA ALA A 4 -3.13 -18.59 23.51
C ALA A 4 -3.82 -17.24 23.24
N GLU A 5 -3.16 -16.16 23.64
CA GLU A 5 -3.62 -14.80 23.41
C GLU A 5 -4.05 -14.59 21.95
N PRO A 6 -5.29 -14.11 21.68
CA PRO A 6 -5.88 -14.07 20.34
C PRO A 6 -5.13 -13.23 19.30
N HIS A 7 -4.14 -12.44 19.74
CA HIS A 7 -3.45 -11.40 18.98
C HIS A 7 -2.06 -11.78 18.44
N ARG A 8 -1.59 -13.02 18.62
CA ARG A 8 -0.29 -13.48 18.06
C ARG A 8 -0.45 -14.65 17.11
N ARG A 9 -1.04 -14.41 15.93
CA ARG A 9 -1.19 -15.43 14.89
C ARG A 9 -0.17 -15.21 13.79
N TRP A 10 0.64 -16.23 13.52
CA TRP A 10 1.60 -16.24 12.41
C TRP A 10 0.88 -16.03 11.07
N PHE A 11 1.47 -15.22 10.20
CA PHE A 11 0.90 -15.03 8.86
C PHE A 11 1.07 -16.34 8.07
N PHE A 12 -0.05 -16.85 7.52
CA PHE A 12 -0.16 -18.16 6.87
C PHE A 12 0.35 -19.37 7.69
N GLY A 13 0.55 -19.24 9.00
CA GLY A 13 1.13 -20.30 9.84
C GLY A 13 2.60 -20.64 9.55
N ILE A 14 3.25 -19.92 8.63
CA ILE A 14 4.63 -20.16 8.20
C ILE A 14 5.55 -18.95 8.40
N LEU A 15 4.98 -17.77 8.69
CA LEU A 15 5.73 -16.55 8.99
C LEU A 15 5.55 -16.20 10.47
N PRO A 16 6.54 -16.50 11.33
CA PRO A 16 6.49 -16.16 12.74
C PRO A 16 6.29 -14.66 12.98
N ASP A 17 5.33 -14.32 13.83
CA ASP A 17 5.04 -12.94 14.20
C ASP A 17 6.09 -12.43 15.20
N MET A 18 6.75 -11.32 14.87
CA MET A 18 7.75 -10.71 15.74
C MET A 18 7.07 -9.95 16.87
N ASN A 19 7.39 -10.29 18.12
CA ASN A 19 6.82 -9.62 19.28
C ASN A 19 7.35 -8.18 19.44
N THR A 20 6.70 -7.23 18.79
CA THR A 20 7.03 -5.79 18.81
C THR A 20 6.73 -5.09 20.14
N GLU A 21 6.18 -5.80 21.14
CA GLU A 21 6.06 -5.30 22.51
C GLU A 21 7.33 -5.56 23.35
N ASN A 22 8.26 -6.39 22.84
CA ASN A 22 9.54 -6.61 23.48
C ASN A 22 10.50 -5.46 23.10
N PRO A 23 11.05 -4.70 24.08
CA PRO A 23 11.95 -3.58 23.81
C PRO A 23 13.21 -3.94 23.00
N VAL A 24 13.65 -5.20 23.07
CA VAL A 24 14.78 -5.67 22.26
C VAL A 24 14.39 -5.78 20.78
N VAL A 25 13.16 -6.21 20.50
CA VAL A 25 12.64 -6.36 19.13
C VAL A 25 12.32 -4.99 18.53
N GLU A 26 11.70 -4.08 19.30
CA GLU A 26 11.38 -2.74 18.80
C GLU A 26 12.65 -1.96 18.41
N GLU A 27 13.68 -2.02 19.27
CA GLU A 27 14.97 -1.37 19.03
C GLU A 27 15.68 -2.00 17.85
N TYR A 28 15.69 -3.33 17.74
CA TYR A 28 16.28 -4.03 16.60
C TYR A 28 15.66 -3.58 15.27
N LEU A 29 14.33 -3.50 15.18
CA LEU A 29 13.64 -3.11 13.96
C LEU A 29 13.87 -1.63 13.60
N LEU A 30 13.91 -0.76 14.61
CA LEU A 30 14.26 0.65 14.40
C LEU A 30 15.72 0.78 13.91
N GLN A 31 16.68 0.14 14.57
CA GLN A 31 18.09 0.17 14.18
C GLN A 31 18.31 -0.41 12.78
N ASN A 32 17.65 -1.51 12.44
CA ASN A 32 17.72 -2.09 11.10
C ASN A 32 17.21 -1.11 10.04
N SER A 33 16.10 -0.41 10.33
CA SER A 33 15.55 0.60 9.43
C SER A 33 16.54 1.76 9.29
N LEU A 34 17.01 2.35 10.40
CA LEU A 34 18.01 3.42 10.36
C LEU A 34 19.28 3.03 9.58
N TRP A 35 19.75 1.79 9.73
CA TRP A 35 20.90 1.28 8.98
C TRP A 35 20.65 1.26 7.47
N TRP A 36 19.49 0.75 7.03
CA TRP A 36 19.11 0.76 5.63
C TRP A 36 18.94 2.18 5.09
N ALA A 37 18.37 3.08 5.88
CA ALA A 37 18.23 4.49 5.52
C ALA A 37 19.61 5.11 5.24
N GLU A 38 20.56 4.93 6.15
CA GLU A 38 21.90 5.49 6.02
C GLU A 38 22.69 4.88 4.85
N ILE A 39 22.72 3.56 4.74
CA ILE A 39 23.61 2.89 3.79
C ILE A 39 23.15 3.03 2.33
N SER A 40 21.84 3.18 2.11
CA SER A 40 21.26 3.28 0.78
C SER A 40 20.93 4.71 0.34
N GLY A 41 20.78 5.63 1.29
CA GLY A 41 20.27 6.97 1.01
C GLY A 41 18.83 6.98 0.49
N LEU A 42 18.00 6.01 0.89
CA LEU A 42 16.60 5.93 0.46
C LEU A 42 15.79 7.15 0.91
N ASP A 43 14.79 7.52 0.12
CA ASP A 43 13.87 8.61 0.42
C ASP A 43 12.66 8.16 1.26
N GLY A 44 12.42 6.85 1.37
CA GLY A 44 11.26 6.34 2.09
C GLY A 44 11.10 4.83 2.16
N TYR A 45 10.17 4.40 3.02
CA TYR A 45 9.78 3.00 3.19
C TYR A 45 8.36 2.74 2.69
N ARG A 46 8.19 1.66 1.92
CA ARG A 46 6.92 0.94 1.85
C ARG A 46 6.85 -0.06 3.00
N VAL A 47 5.87 0.10 3.87
CA VAL A 47 5.71 -0.70 5.09
C VAL A 47 4.61 -1.73 4.86
N ASP A 48 5.01 -2.99 4.75
CA ASP A 48 4.15 -4.17 4.55
C ASP A 48 3.21 -4.38 5.74
N THR A 49 2.03 -4.96 5.48
CA THR A 49 1.13 -5.50 6.52
C THR A 49 0.91 -4.57 7.73
N PHE A 50 0.78 -3.26 7.47
CA PHE A 50 0.82 -2.22 8.50
C PHE A 50 -0.16 -2.42 9.68
N PRO A 51 -1.42 -2.85 9.47
CA PRO A 51 -2.39 -3.04 10.55
C PRO A 51 -2.07 -4.18 11.51
N TYR A 52 -1.19 -5.11 11.14
CA TYR A 52 -0.86 -6.28 11.96
C TYR A 52 0.07 -5.95 13.12
N VAL A 53 0.79 -4.83 13.04
CA VAL A 53 1.72 -4.39 14.08
C VAL A 53 1.08 -3.30 14.94
N GLY A 54 1.32 -3.38 16.25
CA GLY A 54 0.73 -2.47 17.23
C GLY A 54 1.08 -1.00 16.99
N ARG A 55 0.09 -0.10 17.12
CA ARG A 55 0.29 1.34 16.88
C ARG A 55 1.30 2.02 17.82
N LYS A 56 1.52 1.47 19.01
CA LYS A 56 2.56 1.93 19.95
C LYS A 56 3.96 1.75 19.35
N PHE A 57 4.24 0.58 18.77
CA PHE A 57 5.48 0.34 18.04
C PHE A 57 5.61 1.31 16.87
N TRP A 58 4.56 1.50 16.07
CA TRP A 58 4.62 2.44 14.94
C TRP A 58 4.93 3.87 15.36
N ALA A 59 4.32 4.37 16.44
CA ALA A 59 4.61 5.69 16.97
C ALA A 59 6.07 5.82 17.41
N TYR A 60 6.61 4.81 18.11
CA TYR A 60 8.03 4.76 18.51
C TYR A 60 8.95 4.72 17.28
N TRP A 61 8.71 3.81 16.34
CA TRP A 61 9.53 3.60 15.15
C TRP A 61 9.59 4.85 14.26
N HIS A 62 8.44 5.47 13.98
CA HIS A 62 8.39 6.70 13.19
C HIS A 62 9.03 7.89 13.91
N ALA A 63 8.90 7.99 15.25
CA ALA A 63 9.58 9.01 16.03
C ALA A 63 11.11 8.83 16.01
N GLY A 64 11.58 7.58 16.08
CA GLY A 64 12.99 7.22 15.94
C GLY A 64 13.55 7.59 14.57
N LEU A 65 12.87 7.21 13.49
CA LEU A 65 13.28 7.56 12.13
C LEU A 65 13.35 9.06 11.92
N ARG A 66 12.30 9.81 12.27
CA ARG A 66 12.25 11.27 12.06
C ARG A 66 13.28 12.05 12.86
N ARG A 67 13.79 11.49 13.97
CA ARG A 67 14.87 12.11 14.74
C ARG A 67 16.17 12.18 13.93
N VAL A 68 16.39 11.21 13.04
CA VAL A 68 17.60 11.12 12.21
C VAL A 68 17.33 11.64 10.80
N TYR A 69 16.21 11.24 10.19
CA TYR A 69 15.81 11.60 8.82
C TYR A 69 14.43 12.25 8.81
N SER A 70 14.38 13.57 9.05
CA SER A 70 13.11 14.32 9.15
C SER A 70 12.29 14.36 7.85
N ASN A 71 12.93 14.13 6.70
CA ASN A 71 12.30 14.17 5.38
C ASN A 71 11.93 12.76 4.83
N LEU A 72 12.25 11.69 5.56
CA LEU A 72 11.97 10.33 5.12
C LEU A 72 10.46 10.07 5.11
N THR A 73 9.95 9.57 3.98
CA THR A 73 8.51 9.30 3.80
C THR A 73 8.18 7.83 4.03
N THR A 74 7.07 7.54 4.70
CA THR A 74 6.60 6.17 4.91
C THR A 74 5.22 5.96 4.32
N ILE A 75 5.05 4.89 3.56
CA ILE A 75 3.81 4.50 2.89
C ILE A 75 3.36 3.16 3.49
N GLY A 76 2.26 3.17 4.23
CA GLY A 76 1.71 1.98 4.87
C GLY A 76 0.79 1.19 3.96
N GLU A 77 0.95 -0.13 3.93
CA GLU A 77 -0.02 -1.03 3.33
C GLU A 77 -1.15 -1.33 4.31
N VAL A 78 -2.29 -0.66 4.13
CA VAL A 78 -3.53 -0.96 4.85
C VAL A 78 -4.53 -1.47 3.83
N PHE A 79 -4.52 -2.78 3.55
CA PHE A 79 -5.42 -3.39 2.57
C PHE A 79 -6.85 -3.47 3.12
N HIS A 80 -7.57 -2.36 3.00
CA HIS A 80 -8.97 -2.26 3.40
C HIS A 80 -9.77 -1.38 2.43
N ARG A 81 -11.06 -1.68 2.25
CA ARG A 81 -11.96 -0.94 1.34
C ARG A 81 -12.48 0.35 1.95
N ASP A 82 -12.72 0.35 3.24
CA ASP A 82 -13.31 1.48 3.97
C ASP A 82 -12.25 2.57 4.27
N PRO A 83 -12.44 3.80 3.74
CA PRO A 83 -11.56 4.94 4.04
C PRO A 83 -11.44 5.27 5.54
N SER A 84 -12.44 4.95 6.36
CA SER A 84 -12.38 5.15 7.81
C SER A 84 -11.33 4.27 8.49
N VAL A 85 -11.09 3.07 7.95
CA VAL A 85 -10.09 2.13 8.46
C VAL A 85 -8.68 2.52 7.98
N THR A 86 -8.52 2.83 6.70
CA THR A 86 -7.21 3.25 6.16
C THR A 86 -6.76 4.59 6.75
N SER A 87 -7.67 5.56 6.88
CA SER A 87 -7.35 6.86 7.48
C SER A 87 -6.95 6.75 8.94
N PHE A 88 -7.52 5.81 9.71
CA PHE A 88 -7.17 5.59 11.12
C PHE A 88 -5.66 5.42 11.35
N PHE A 89 -4.95 4.79 10.41
CA PHE A 89 -3.51 4.56 10.52
C PHE A 89 -2.64 5.72 10.06
N VAL A 90 -3.16 6.70 9.32
CA VAL A 90 -2.38 7.87 8.87
C VAL A 90 -2.07 8.79 10.05
N GLY A 91 -0.80 9.21 10.14
CA GLY A 91 -0.28 10.04 11.21
C GLY A 91 -0.59 11.52 11.07
N GLY A 92 -0.05 12.32 11.98
CA GLY A 92 -0.30 13.77 12.07
C GLY A 92 -1.58 14.12 12.83
N VAL A 93 -2.35 13.11 13.26
CA VAL A 93 -3.54 13.26 14.09
C VAL A 93 -3.60 12.10 15.09
N ARG A 94 -3.78 12.42 16.38
CA ARG A 94 -4.08 11.42 17.41
C ARG A 94 -5.48 10.87 17.19
N ARG A 95 -5.64 9.55 17.23
CA ARG A 95 -6.95 8.90 17.10
C ARG A 95 -7.57 8.63 18.48
N TYR A 96 -8.68 7.90 18.52
CA TYR A 96 -9.43 7.62 19.75
C TYR A 96 -8.60 6.91 20.83
N ASP A 97 -7.56 6.17 20.43
CA ASP A 97 -6.61 5.49 21.31
C ASP A 97 -5.51 6.41 21.85
N GLY A 98 -5.55 7.71 21.50
CA GLY A 98 -4.57 8.71 21.90
C GLY A 98 -3.25 8.64 21.13
N ILE A 99 -3.11 7.73 20.16
CA ILE A 99 -1.87 7.48 19.43
C ILE A 99 -1.89 8.20 18.08
N ASP A 100 -0.79 8.90 17.81
CA ASP A 100 -0.39 9.31 16.46
C ASP A 100 0.66 8.30 15.98
N SER A 101 0.35 7.57 14.90
CA SER A 101 1.26 6.57 14.34
C SER A 101 2.52 7.20 13.74
N GLY A 102 2.47 8.48 13.37
CA GLY A 102 3.52 9.13 12.62
C GLY A 102 3.65 8.66 11.16
N LEU A 103 2.75 7.83 10.66
CA LEU A 103 2.77 7.36 9.27
C LEU A 103 2.55 8.53 8.30
N SER A 104 3.42 8.70 7.28
CA SER A 104 3.27 9.81 6.34
C SER A 104 2.03 9.66 5.46
N THR A 105 1.80 8.46 4.92
CA THR A 105 0.65 8.17 4.04
C THR A 105 0.37 6.67 3.90
N VAL A 106 -0.67 6.30 3.15
CA VAL A 106 -1.05 4.92 2.84
C VAL A 106 -1.29 4.72 1.35
N PHE A 107 -1.19 3.47 0.91
CA PHE A 107 -1.77 3.05 -0.37
C PHE A 107 -3.28 3.27 -0.37
N ASP A 108 -3.80 3.89 -1.43
CA ASP A 108 -5.23 4.18 -1.56
C ASP A 108 -6.01 2.94 -2.03
N PHE A 109 -6.02 1.90 -1.19
CA PHE A 109 -6.79 0.67 -1.43
C PHE A 109 -8.29 0.92 -1.65
N PRO A 110 -8.96 1.87 -0.97
CA PRO A 110 -10.34 2.24 -1.29
C PRO A 110 -10.49 2.65 -2.75
N MET A 111 -9.62 3.54 -3.25
CA MET A 111 -9.62 3.96 -4.65
C MET A 111 -9.25 2.82 -5.60
N PHE A 112 -8.21 2.05 -5.30
CA PHE A 112 -7.80 0.86 -6.07
C PHE A 112 -8.97 -0.11 -6.28
N LEU A 113 -9.71 -0.44 -5.22
CA LEU A 113 -10.85 -1.34 -5.28
C LEU A 113 -12.01 -0.73 -6.06
N ALA A 114 -12.28 0.58 -5.89
CA ALA A 114 -13.31 1.28 -6.65
C ALA A 114 -12.99 1.33 -8.15
N LEU A 115 -11.76 1.65 -8.53
CA LEU A 115 -11.30 1.66 -9.92
C LEU A 115 -11.47 0.29 -10.57
N ARG A 116 -11.04 -0.78 -9.89
CA ARG A 116 -11.19 -2.14 -10.41
C ARG A 116 -12.65 -2.57 -10.53
N ASP A 117 -13.49 -2.24 -9.55
CA ASP A 117 -14.93 -2.53 -9.63
C ASP A 117 -15.59 -1.81 -10.82
N VAL A 118 -15.30 -0.53 -11.02
CA VAL A 118 -15.87 0.27 -12.12
C VAL A 118 -15.37 -0.21 -13.48
N LEU A 119 -14.06 -0.37 -13.62
CA LEU A 119 -13.44 -0.64 -14.92
C LEU A 119 -13.59 -2.10 -15.33
N LEU A 120 -13.46 -3.06 -14.40
CA LEU A 120 -13.45 -4.49 -14.72
C LEU A 120 -14.81 -5.15 -14.51
N ARG A 121 -15.60 -4.67 -13.54
CA ARG A 121 -16.85 -5.34 -13.10
C ARG A 121 -18.11 -4.55 -13.40
N SER A 122 -18.01 -3.51 -14.23
CA SER A 122 -19.14 -2.66 -14.64
C SER A 122 -19.90 -2.03 -13.47
N ALA A 123 -19.23 -1.78 -12.34
CA ALA A 123 -19.84 -1.07 -11.24
C ALA A 123 -20.12 0.42 -11.60
N PRO A 124 -21.09 1.08 -10.93
CA PRO A 124 -21.38 2.48 -11.19
C PRO A 124 -20.15 3.38 -10.92
N VAL A 125 -19.87 4.30 -11.85
CA VAL A 125 -18.76 5.28 -11.71
C VAL A 125 -18.85 6.11 -10.43
N GLY A 126 -20.05 6.25 -9.87
CA GLY A 126 -20.31 6.92 -8.59
C GLY A 126 -19.45 6.39 -7.43
N ARG A 127 -19.00 5.12 -7.47
CA ARG A 127 -18.10 4.57 -6.45
C ARG A 127 -16.78 5.32 -6.34
N ILE A 128 -16.24 5.84 -7.44
CA ILE A 128 -15.03 6.68 -7.42
C ILE A 128 -15.31 7.99 -6.66
N ALA A 129 -16.45 8.62 -6.95
CA ALA A 129 -16.88 9.82 -6.25
C ALA A 129 -17.15 9.56 -4.76
N ASP A 130 -17.70 8.40 -4.41
CA ASP A 130 -17.93 8.00 -3.02
C ASP A 130 -16.62 7.88 -2.24
N VAL A 131 -15.56 7.33 -2.83
CA VAL A 131 -14.23 7.31 -2.19
C VAL A 131 -13.72 8.73 -1.98
N LEU A 132 -13.76 9.58 -3.01
CA LEU A 132 -13.28 10.97 -2.93
C LEU A 132 -14.04 11.82 -1.90
N ARG A 133 -15.33 11.54 -1.66
CA ARG A 133 -16.11 12.22 -0.60
C ARG A 133 -15.55 11.99 0.80
N HIS A 134 -14.79 10.92 1.01
CA HIS A 134 -14.18 10.60 2.30
C HIS A 134 -12.75 11.15 2.45
N ASP A 135 -12.25 11.94 1.49
CA ASP A 135 -10.91 12.54 1.56
C ASP A 135 -10.70 13.36 2.83
N ALA A 136 -11.76 13.97 3.37
CA ALA A 136 -11.72 14.74 4.62
C ALA A 136 -11.35 13.91 5.86
N LEU A 137 -11.37 12.57 5.78
CA LEU A 137 -10.90 11.70 6.87
C LEU A 137 -9.37 11.68 6.99
N TYR A 138 -8.67 12.03 5.91
CA TYR A 138 -7.22 12.03 5.84
C TYR A 138 -6.68 13.43 6.11
N PRO A 139 -5.61 13.57 6.92
CA PRO A 139 -4.96 14.87 7.11
C PRO A 139 -4.36 15.44 5.82
N ARG A 140 -3.89 14.56 4.93
CA ARG A 140 -3.25 14.89 3.64
C ARG A 140 -3.74 13.94 2.53
N PRO A 141 -4.97 14.11 2.02
CA PRO A 141 -5.47 13.27 0.94
C PRO A 141 -4.60 13.43 -0.32
N ASP A 142 -4.00 14.59 -0.55
CA ASP A 142 -3.04 14.86 -1.63
C ASP A 142 -1.76 14.00 -1.57
N TRP A 143 -1.53 13.26 -0.47
CA TRP A 143 -0.38 12.36 -0.29
C TRP A 143 -0.73 10.87 -0.39
N LEU A 144 -2.01 10.46 -0.51
CA LEU A 144 -2.29 9.03 -0.70
C LEU A 144 -1.71 8.55 -2.02
N VAL A 145 -1.44 7.26 -2.08
CA VAL A 145 -0.82 6.63 -3.25
C VAL A 145 -1.91 5.92 -4.06
N PRO A 146 -2.53 6.57 -5.06
CA PRO A 146 -3.47 5.91 -5.96
C PRO A 146 -2.74 4.96 -6.91
N PHE A 147 -3.37 3.81 -7.15
CA PHE A 147 -2.86 2.74 -7.99
C PHE A 147 -4.03 1.84 -8.41
N PHE A 148 -3.82 1.01 -9.43
CA PHE A 148 -4.85 0.08 -9.93
C PHE A 148 -4.36 -1.38 -10.04
N ALA A 149 -3.08 -1.61 -9.79
CA ALA A 149 -2.43 -2.92 -9.85
C ALA A 149 -1.18 -2.91 -8.97
N ASN A 150 -0.85 -4.07 -8.41
CA ASN A 150 0.40 -4.33 -7.70
C ASN A 150 0.72 -5.83 -7.80
N HIS A 151 1.75 -6.26 -7.09
CA HIS A 151 2.21 -7.65 -7.06
C HIS A 151 1.32 -8.66 -6.32
N ASP A 152 0.21 -8.26 -5.70
CA ASP A 152 -0.64 -9.15 -4.88
C ASP A 152 -1.97 -9.51 -5.55
N VAL A 153 -2.25 -8.90 -6.70
CA VAL A 153 -3.47 -9.17 -7.47
C VAL A 153 -3.16 -9.61 -8.90
N PRO A 154 -4.10 -10.30 -9.58
CA PRO A 154 -3.96 -10.55 -10.99
C PRO A 154 -3.79 -9.25 -11.80
N ARG A 155 -2.92 -9.34 -12.82
CA ARG A 155 -2.60 -8.23 -13.72
C ARG A 155 -3.87 -7.65 -14.30
N PHE A 156 -3.94 -6.32 -14.40
CA PHE A 156 -5.12 -5.66 -14.95
C PHE A 156 -5.39 -6.13 -16.40
N ALA A 157 -4.35 -6.34 -17.21
CA ALA A 157 -4.48 -6.79 -18.59
C ALA A 157 -5.08 -8.20 -18.74
N SER A 158 -4.96 -9.07 -17.72
CA SER A 158 -5.52 -10.43 -17.72
C SER A 158 -6.80 -10.57 -16.92
N ALA A 159 -7.25 -9.51 -16.25
CA ALA A 159 -8.47 -9.55 -15.47
C ALA A 159 -9.71 -9.71 -16.38
N GLU A 160 -10.71 -10.43 -15.89
CA GLU A 160 -11.99 -10.54 -16.57
C GLU A 160 -12.60 -9.14 -16.79
N GLY A 161 -13.17 -8.93 -17.98
CA GLY A 161 -13.74 -7.64 -18.38
C GLY A 161 -12.69 -6.58 -18.77
N SER A 162 -11.39 -6.89 -18.74
CA SER A 162 -10.33 -5.97 -19.17
C SER A 162 -10.27 -5.77 -20.69
N SER A 163 -9.70 -4.65 -21.11
CA SER A 163 -9.38 -4.35 -22.50
C SER A 163 -8.25 -3.32 -22.54
N SER A 164 -7.59 -3.16 -23.69
CA SER A 164 -6.57 -2.12 -23.87
C SER A 164 -7.12 -0.71 -23.63
N ALA A 165 -8.38 -0.45 -23.98
CA ALA A 165 -9.06 0.82 -23.69
C ALA A 165 -9.26 1.04 -22.19
N LYS A 166 -9.66 0.00 -21.45
CA LYS A 166 -9.83 0.07 -19.98
C LYS A 166 -8.50 0.21 -19.25
N LEU A 167 -7.44 -0.44 -19.73
CA LEU A 167 -6.09 -0.26 -19.18
C LEU A 167 -5.61 1.19 -19.37
N LYS A 168 -5.79 1.77 -20.56
CA LYS A 168 -5.50 3.19 -20.80
C LYS A 168 -6.32 4.11 -19.89
N LEU A 169 -7.59 3.77 -19.64
CA LEU A 169 -8.44 4.53 -18.72
C LEU A 169 -7.97 4.39 -17.26
N ALA A 170 -7.52 3.21 -16.83
CA ALA A 170 -6.95 3.00 -15.51
C ALA A 170 -5.69 3.86 -15.28
N PHE A 171 -4.80 3.90 -16.28
CA PHE A 171 -3.66 4.82 -16.29
C PHE A 171 -4.10 6.28 -16.24
N GLY A 172 -5.02 6.69 -17.11
CA GLY A 172 -5.50 8.06 -17.18
C GLY A 172 -6.10 8.54 -15.85
N LEU A 173 -6.93 7.71 -15.21
CA LEU A 173 -7.49 8.01 -13.90
C LEU A 173 -6.39 8.08 -12.83
N THR A 174 -5.52 7.08 -12.73
CA THR A 174 -4.47 7.03 -11.70
C THR A 174 -3.49 8.19 -11.79
N LEU A 175 -3.13 8.60 -13.02
CA LEU A 175 -2.20 9.70 -13.27
C LEU A 175 -2.82 11.10 -13.15
N THR A 176 -4.15 11.21 -13.01
CA THR A 176 -4.86 12.49 -12.90
C THR A 176 -5.65 12.65 -11.60
N LEU A 177 -5.84 11.57 -10.85
CA LEU A 177 -6.34 11.62 -9.48
C LEU A 177 -5.34 12.33 -8.57
N ARG A 178 -5.85 12.91 -7.48
CA ARG A 178 -5.01 13.50 -6.43
C ARG A 178 -4.16 12.42 -5.77
N GLY A 179 -2.93 12.76 -5.40
CA GLY A 179 -2.00 11.83 -4.75
C GLY A 179 -0.67 11.66 -5.47
N ILE A 180 0.04 10.61 -5.07
CA ILE A 180 1.32 10.21 -5.63
C ILE A 180 1.08 8.89 -6.40
N PRO A 181 1.00 8.90 -7.74
CA PRO A 181 0.63 7.69 -8.49
C PRO A 181 1.69 6.59 -8.39
N GLU A 182 1.25 5.36 -8.16
CA GLU A 182 2.09 4.16 -8.29
C GLU A 182 1.70 3.36 -9.53
N ILE A 183 2.71 2.83 -10.22
CA ILE A 183 2.57 2.02 -11.43
C ILE A 183 3.35 0.72 -11.23
N TYR A 184 2.66 -0.40 -11.41
CA TYR A 184 3.28 -1.71 -11.35
C TYR A 184 3.98 -2.07 -12.67
N TYR A 185 5.28 -2.40 -12.60
CA TYR A 185 6.13 -2.68 -13.77
C TYR A 185 5.47 -3.72 -14.70
N GLY A 186 5.47 -3.46 -16.01
CA GLY A 186 4.86 -4.34 -17.00
C GLY A 186 3.45 -3.95 -17.41
N ASP A 187 2.71 -3.20 -16.58
CA ASP A 187 1.37 -2.76 -16.96
C ASP A 187 1.40 -1.74 -18.10
N GLU A 188 2.50 -0.99 -18.26
CA GLU A 188 2.71 -0.03 -19.35
C GLU A 188 2.81 -0.69 -20.73
N ILE A 189 3.16 -1.99 -20.78
CA ILE A 189 3.14 -2.81 -22.00
C ILE A 189 2.00 -3.85 -21.99
N GLY A 190 1.11 -3.79 -20.99
CA GLY A 190 0.00 -4.73 -20.83
C GLY A 190 0.43 -6.17 -20.54
N MET A 191 1.46 -6.37 -19.70
CA MET A 191 1.91 -7.72 -19.32
C MET A 191 0.75 -8.56 -18.76
N PRO A 192 0.55 -9.79 -19.27
CA PRO A 192 -0.47 -10.70 -18.75
C PRO A 192 0.01 -11.37 -17.44
N GLY A 193 -0.94 -11.82 -16.62
CA GLY A 193 -0.66 -12.59 -15.40
C GLY A 193 -1.90 -12.84 -14.54
N GLY A 194 -2.10 -14.09 -14.13
CA GLY A 194 -3.09 -14.54 -13.14
C GLY A 194 -2.69 -14.21 -11.70
N GLY A 195 -3.09 -15.02 -10.71
CA GLY A 195 -2.63 -14.88 -9.32
C GLY A 195 -1.15 -15.24 -9.14
N ASP A 196 -0.61 -15.02 -7.93
CA ASP A 196 0.77 -15.37 -7.57
C ASP A 196 1.09 -16.83 -7.93
N PRO A 197 2.23 -17.13 -8.60
CA PRO A 197 3.31 -16.23 -9.03
C PRO A 197 3.15 -15.58 -10.41
N ASP A 198 2.04 -15.83 -11.10
CA ASP A 198 1.87 -15.45 -12.50
C ASP A 198 1.75 -13.93 -12.73
N ASN A 199 1.39 -13.15 -11.71
CA ASN A 199 1.42 -11.69 -11.73
C ASN A 199 2.82 -11.08 -11.55
N ARG A 200 3.84 -11.89 -11.29
CA ARG A 200 5.23 -11.47 -10.98
C ARG A 200 6.25 -11.96 -12.01
N ARG A 201 5.82 -12.17 -13.27
CA ARG A 201 6.69 -12.60 -14.38
C ARG A 201 7.85 -11.62 -14.62
N ASP A 202 8.95 -12.15 -15.15
CA ASP A 202 10.09 -11.35 -15.62
C ASP A 202 9.65 -10.30 -16.66
N PHE A 203 10.26 -9.12 -16.59
CA PHE A 203 9.97 -8.04 -17.53
C PHE A 203 10.51 -8.35 -18.93
N HIS A 204 9.63 -8.46 -19.92
CA HIS A 204 10.02 -8.78 -21.29
C HIS A 204 10.22 -7.52 -22.15
N ARG A 205 11.49 -7.16 -22.42
CA ARG A 205 11.87 -5.98 -23.24
C ARG A 205 11.55 -6.06 -24.75
N ARG A 206 11.06 -7.18 -25.29
CA ARG A 206 10.89 -7.37 -26.76
C ARG A 206 9.45 -7.12 -27.22
N MET A 207 9.09 -5.87 -27.51
CA MET A 207 7.85 -5.47 -28.19
C MET A 207 8.11 -4.37 -29.25
N ALA A 208 9.14 -4.52 -30.09
CA ALA A 208 9.45 -3.54 -31.14
C ALA A 208 10.01 -4.14 -32.45
N ARG A 209 9.70 -5.40 -32.78
CA ARG A 209 10.04 -5.97 -34.10
C ARG A 209 8.98 -6.97 -34.56
N ARG A 210 7.82 -6.48 -35.02
CA ARG A 210 6.93 -7.22 -35.95
C ARG A 210 6.05 -6.23 -36.70
N HIS A 211 6.66 -5.42 -37.56
CA HIS A 211 6.01 -4.77 -38.72
C HIS A 211 7.13 -4.37 -39.70
N GLU A 212 7.64 -5.38 -40.40
CA GLU A 212 8.19 -5.26 -41.76
C GLU A 212 7.48 -6.33 -42.61
#